data_AF-A0A0A1TUT3-F1
#
_entry.id   AF-A0A0A1TUT3-F1
#
_cell.length_a   1.000
_cell.length_b   1.000
_cell.length_c   1.000
_cell.angle_alpha   90.00
_cell.angle_beta   90.00
_cell.angle_gamma   90.00
#
_symmetry.space_group_name_H-M   'P 1'
#
loop_
_entity.id
_entity.type
_entity.pdbx_description
1 polymer ?
#
loop_
_entity_poly.entity_id
_entity_poly.type
_entity_poly.pdbx_seq_one_letter_code
_entity_poly.pdbx_strand_id
1 'polypeptide(L)'
;MHNLGAKVRSGKIWSKALDDAIVSYGKDIQIHFAGHGMVLFGNERINKFWRTKRDLYKHIHDQTLRYANKGYNMTEIAEFVRLPDSLNKKRCCRGLYGSLNHNIKSQYQLYLGTYDSNPAHLDELPPRELAVKFVEAFGGVEKTLEIGQDAYNKGEYRWAATVLNHLVFADVNNKKARELLATTYDQLSYVAECASWRYNYQTAAYELRNLNDKKPRDFSFPIEAIPMRDFGDFLAVHVDPNVIEGLDCKIRIEDTNNKESAILVICNSTINSRDGGDEYDGEIKGSKQDLVDIFMRKQKLDELIE
;
A
#
# COMPACT_ATOMS: atom_id res chain seq x y z
N MET A 1 6.14 -3.59 7.44
CA MET A 1 4.82 -3.84 6.84
C MET A 1 5.06 -4.05 5.34
N HIS A 2 4.03 -4.39 4.55
CA HIS A 2 4.17 -4.55 3.10
C HIS A 2 4.03 -3.17 2.42
N ASN A 3 4.73 -2.94 1.30
CA ASN A 3 4.62 -1.69 0.52
C ASN A 3 3.52 -1.77 -0.57
N LEU A 4 2.69 -2.81 -0.58
CA LEU A 4 1.73 -3.12 -1.64
C LEU A 4 0.36 -2.42 -1.47
N GLY A 5 0.23 -1.52 -0.50
CA GLY A 5 -1.06 -0.95 -0.10
C GLY A 5 -1.87 -1.91 0.78
N ALA A 6 -2.03 -1.56 2.05
CA ALA A 6 -2.87 -2.28 3.00
C ALA A 6 -3.22 -1.35 4.17
N LYS A 7 -4.30 -1.68 4.90
CA LYS A 7 -4.58 -1.02 6.17
C LYS A 7 -3.37 -1.13 7.10
N VAL A 8 -3.02 0.00 7.73
CA VAL A 8 -1.91 0.08 8.67
C VAL A 8 -2.13 -0.87 9.85
N ARG A 9 -1.07 -1.56 10.28
CA ARG A 9 -1.09 -2.53 11.38
C ARG A 9 -0.57 -1.88 12.67
N SER A 10 -1.10 -2.27 13.82
CA SER A 10 -0.64 -1.75 15.11
C SER A 10 0.56 -2.54 15.66
N GLY A 11 1.69 -1.86 15.86
CA GLY A 11 2.84 -2.43 16.56
C GLY A 11 2.54 -2.77 18.03
N LYS A 12 1.63 -2.03 18.66
CA LYS A 12 1.14 -2.30 20.02
C LYS A 12 0.39 -3.63 20.10
N ILE A 13 -0.57 -3.85 19.20
CA ILE A 13 -1.34 -5.11 19.17
C ILE A 13 -0.42 -6.28 18.84
N TRP A 14 0.51 -6.12 17.89
CA TRP A 14 1.47 -7.16 17.53
C TRP A 14 2.38 -7.54 18.71
N SER A 15 2.92 -6.54 19.40
CA SER A 15 3.70 -6.77 20.61
C SER A 15 2.89 -7.52 21.66
N LYS A 16 1.64 -7.12 21.90
CA LYS A 16 0.78 -7.79 22.88
C LYS A 16 0.53 -9.25 22.53
N ALA A 17 0.19 -9.55 21.27
CA ALA A 17 -0.04 -10.92 20.83
C ALA A 17 1.19 -11.83 21.03
N LEU A 18 2.40 -11.31 20.81
CA LEU A 18 3.64 -12.05 21.08
C LEU A 18 3.86 -12.27 22.58
N ASP A 19 3.53 -11.28 23.41
CA ASP A 19 3.64 -11.41 24.86
C ASP A 19 2.65 -12.43 25.42
N ASP A 20 1.40 -12.39 24.95
CA ASP A 20 0.36 -13.36 25.31
C ASP A 20 0.81 -14.78 24.92
N ALA A 21 1.42 -14.96 23.73
CA ALA A 21 1.98 -16.26 23.32
C ALA A 21 3.14 -16.73 24.21
N ILE A 22 4.02 -15.82 24.66
CA ILE A 22 5.10 -16.14 25.60
C ILE A 22 4.52 -16.60 26.94
N VAL A 23 3.47 -15.93 27.45
CA VAL A 23 2.82 -16.30 28.71
C VAL A 23 2.13 -17.65 28.59
N SER A 24 1.36 -17.87 27.52
CA SER A 24 0.57 -19.09 27.34
C SER A 24 1.39 -20.32 27.00
N TYR A 25 2.46 -20.18 26.20
CA TYR A 25 3.16 -21.33 25.63
C TYR A 25 4.66 -21.35 25.92
N GLY A 26 5.23 -20.24 26.42
CA GLY A 26 6.67 -20.10 26.57
C GLY A 26 7.33 -21.13 27.49
N LYS A 27 6.60 -21.74 28.44
CA LYS A 27 7.16 -22.77 29.31
C LYS A 27 7.43 -24.09 28.59
N ASP A 28 6.51 -24.51 27.73
CA ASP A 28 6.52 -25.86 27.17
C ASP A 28 6.97 -25.90 25.71
N ILE A 29 7.01 -24.76 25.02
CA ILE A 29 7.32 -24.70 23.58
C ILE A 29 8.70 -25.30 23.27
N GLN A 30 8.73 -26.25 22.34
CA GLN A 30 9.98 -26.89 21.88
C GLN A 30 10.30 -26.61 20.41
N ILE A 31 9.28 -26.30 19.60
CA ILE A 31 9.42 -26.04 18.16
C ILE A 31 8.55 -24.85 17.79
N HIS A 32 9.13 -23.84 17.12
CA HIS A 32 8.41 -22.73 16.52
C HIS A 32 8.51 -22.80 15.00
N PHE A 33 7.39 -22.61 14.31
CA PHE A 33 7.29 -22.43 12.87
C PHE A 33 6.23 -21.37 12.55
N ALA A 34 6.23 -20.86 11.31
CA ALA A 34 5.30 -19.86 10.82
C ALA A 34 5.15 -19.99 9.30
N GLY A 35 4.15 -19.32 8.70
CA GLY A 35 3.96 -19.30 7.24
C GLY A 35 5.17 -18.74 6.46
N HIS A 36 6.03 -17.97 7.13
CA HIS A 36 7.34 -17.54 6.60
C HIS A 36 8.39 -17.50 7.71
N GLY A 37 9.65 -17.66 7.33
CA GLY A 37 10.80 -17.51 8.24
C GLY A 37 11.41 -18.84 8.68
N MET A 38 12.23 -18.80 9.73
CA MET A 38 12.95 -19.98 10.23
C MET A 38 12.11 -20.80 11.20
N VAL A 39 12.24 -22.12 11.08
CA VAL A 39 11.91 -23.05 12.15
C VAL A 39 12.96 -22.93 13.26
N LEU A 40 12.53 -22.86 14.51
CA LEU A 40 13.40 -22.80 15.68
C LEU A 40 13.12 -23.99 16.59
N PHE A 41 14.18 -24.58 17.11
CA PHE A 41 14.13 -25.68 18.06
C PHE A 41 14.73 -25.25 19.40
N GLY A 42 14.17 -25.78 20.47
CA GLY A 42 14.62 -25.54 21.84
C GLY A 42 13.94 -24.34 22.49
N ASN A 43 13.39 -24.58 23.68
CA ASN A 43 12.60 -23.61 24.44
C ASN A 43 13.28 -22.25 24.64
N GLU A 44 14.54 -22.24 25.09
CA GLU A 44 15.27 -20.99 25.38
C GLU A 44 15.43 -20.11 24.13
N ARG A 45 15.80 -20.74 23.01
CA ARG A 45 16.01 -20.04 21.74
C ARG A 45 14.72 -19.43 21.21
N ILE A 46 13.61 -20.16 21.33
CA ILE A 46 12.28 -19.70 20.92
C ILE A 46 11.83 -18.52 21.79
N ASN A 47 11.92 -18.66 23.11
CA ASN A 47 11.56 -17.58 24.04
C ASN A 47 12.38 -16.31 23.81
N LYS A 48 13.69 -16.45 23.59
CA LYS A 48 14.57 -15.33 23.27
C LYS A 48 14.13 -14.64 21.97
N PHE A 49 13.80 -15.41 20.94
CA PHE A 49 13.30 -14.89 19.67
C PHE A 49 11.96 -14.16 19.83
N TRP A 50 10.98 -14.75 20.53
CA TRP A 50 9.68 -14.14 20.77
C TRP A 50 9.79 -12.84 21.58
N ARG A 51 10.55 -12.82 22.68
CA ARG A 51 10.79 -11.60 23.49
C ARG A 51 11.45 -10.50 22.65
N THR A 52 12.47 -10.86 21.86
CA THR A 52 13.14 -9.92 20.97
C THR A 52 12.16 -9.31 19.95
N LYS A 53 11.26 -10.12 19.38
CA LYS A 53 10.25 -9.64 18.42
C LYS A 53 9.17 -8.78 19.08
N ARG A 54 8.71 -9.16 20.27
CA ARG A 54 7.78 -8.37 21.09
C ARG A 54 8.35 -6.98 21.32
N ASP A 55 9.58 -6.92 21.85
CA ASP A 55 10.26 -5.67 22.20
C ASP A 55 10.53 -4.81 20.96
N LEU A 56 10.86 -5.41 19.81
CA LEU A 56 11.03 -4.70 18.54
C LEU A 56 9.76 -3.95 18.14
N TYR A 57 8.60 -4.62 18.11
CA TYR A 57 7.36 -3.96 17.70
C TYR A 57 6.90 -2.91 18.70
N LYS A 58 7.08 -3.18 20.01
CA LYS A 58 6.79 -2.19 21.06
C LYS A 58 7.66 -0.96 20.94
N HIS A 59 8.96 -1.13 20.68
CA HIS A 59 9.90 -0.02 20.51
C HIS A 59 9.52 0.85 19.31
N ILE A 60 9.23 0.24 18.16
CA ILE A 60 8.81 0.99 16.96
C ILE A 60 7.55 1.82 17.26
N HIS A 61 6.54 1.21 17.88
CA HIS A 61 5.31 1.88 18.25
C HIS A 61 5.54 3.03 19.25
N ASP A 62 6.17 2.72 20.40
CA ASP A 62 6.29 3.68 21.50
C ASP A 62 7.20 4.85 21.15
N GLN A 63 8.31 4.59 20.45
CA GLN A 63 9.20 5.66 20.04
C GLN A 63 8.55 6.55 18.98
N THR A 64 7.71 5.99 18.10
CA THR A 64 6.95 6.81 17.16
C THR A 64 6.01 7.76 17.90
N LEU A 65 5.17 7.25 18.80
CA LEU A 65 4.23 8.10 19.54
C LEU A 65 4.93 9.07 20.48
N ARG A 66 6.04 8.65 21.10
CA ARG A 66 6.81 9.54 21.98
C ARG A 66 7.33 10.77 21.24
N TYR A 67 7.83 10.62 20.02
CA TYR A 67 8.31 11.76 19.24
C TYR A 67 7.18 12.52 18.54
N ALA A 68 6.10 11.86 18.14
CA ALA A 68 4.90 12.56 17.68
C ALA A 68 4.35 13.50 18.77
N ASN A 69 4.29 13.05 20.03
CA ASN A 69 3.93 13.88 21.19
C ASN A 69 4.92 15.04 21.45
N LYS A 70 6.10 15.01 20.86
CA LYS A 70 7.09 16.11 20.90
C LYS A 70 7.00 17.04 19.69
N GLY A 71 6.00 16.86 18.81
CA GLY A 71 5.78 17.68 17.63
C GLY A 71 6.56 17.28 16.39
N TYR A 72 7.23 16.12 16.38
CA TYR A 72 7.92 15.64 15.18
C TYR A 72 6.93 15.02 14.20
N ASN A 73 7.12 15.28 12.90
CA ASN A 73 6.33 14.64 11.84
C ASN A 73 6.85 13.24 11.48
N MET A 74 6.09 12.50 10.67
CA MET A 74 6.40 11.10 10.35
C MET A 74 7.77 10.90 9.69
N THR A 75 8.24 11.85 8.88
CA THR A 75 9.52 11.73 8.16
C THR A 75 10.69 12.02 9.09
N GLU A 76 10.57 13.04 9.94
CA GLU A 76 11.57 13.37 10.96
C GLU A 76 11.74 12.24 11.96
N ILE A 77 10.65 11.65 12.47
CA ILE A 77 10.72 10.51 13.39
C ILE A 77 11.44 9.33 12.72
N ALA A 78 11.16 9.07 11.45
CA ALA A 78 11.75 7.96 10.70
C ALA A 78 13.26 8.16 10.44
N GLU A 79 13.73 9.41 10.37
CA GLU A 79 15.16 9.75 10.31
C GLU A 79 15.80 9.84 11.69
N PHE A 80 15.06 10.13 12.76
CA PHE A 80 15.60 10.30 14.11
C PHE A 80 15.71 8.98 14.89
N VAL A 81 14.64 8.18 14.89
CA VAL A 81 14.55 6.98 15.74
C VAL A 81 15.53 5.91 15.27
N ARG A 82 16.23 5.30 16.22
CA ARG A 82 17.10 4.14 16.01
C ARG A 82 16.67 3.00 16.92
N LEU A 83 16.94 1.77 16.50
CA LEU A 83 16.83 0.61 17.38
C LEU A 83 18.01 0.62 18.36
N PRO A 84 17.78 0.29 19.65
CA PRO A 84 18.86 0.09 20.59
C PRO A 84 19.72 -1.11 20.16
N ASP A 85 20.98 -1.15 20.58
CA ASP A 85 21.93 -2.22 20.25
C ASP A 85 21.43 -3.62 20.63
N SER A 86 20.66 -3.72 21.71
CA SER A 86 20.00 -4.95 22.16
C SER A 86 19.08 -5.58 21.11
N LEU A 87 18.52 -4.75 20.21
CA LEU A 87 17.69 -5.16 19.08
C LEU A 87 18.45 -5.08 17.75
N ASN A 88 19.14 -3.98 17.47
CA ASN A 88 19.74 -3.71 16.17
C ASN A 88 20.79 -4.76 15.74
N LYS A 89 21.51 -5.33 16.71
CA LYS A 89 22.53 -6.37 16.47
C LYS A 89 21.92 -7.78 16.29
N LYS A 90 20.60 -7.94 16.43
CA LYS A 90 19.92 -9.24 16.25
C LYS A 90 19.50 -9.40 14.80
N ARG A 91 19.92 -10.51 14.18
CA ARG A 91 19.54 -10.85 12.79
C ARG A 91 18.02 -10.80 12.56
N CYS A 92 17.23 -11.26 13.52
CA CYS A 92 15.78 -11.25 13.41
C CYS A 92 15.16 -9.84 13.46
N CYS A 93 15.89 -8.81 13.88
CA CYS A 93 15.43 -7.42 13.91
C CYS A 93 15.83 -6.61 12.67
N ARG A 94 16.62 -7.19 11.75
CA ARG A 94 17.03 -6.53 10.52
C ARG A 94 15.83 -6.29 9.60
N GLY A 95 15.88 -5.18 8.87
CA GLY A 95 14.78 -4.68 8.07
C GLY A 95 14.62 -5.37 6.71
N LEU A 96 14.74 -6.70 6.65
CA LEU A 96 14.86 -7.44 5.38
C LEU A 96 13.58 -7.42 4.54
N TYR A 97 12.42 -7.26 5.16
CA TYR A 97 11.12 -7.22 4.49
C TYR A 97 10.39 -5.90 4.76
N GLY A 98 10.17 -5.61 6.04
CA GLY A 98 9.77 -4.28 6.50
C GLY A 98 11.00 -3.47 6.92
N SER A 99 10.96 -2.15 6.81
CA SER A 99 12.05 -1.27 7.28
C SER A 99 11.63 -0.54 8.56
N LEU A 100 12.60 -0.15 9.39
CA LEU A 100 12.33 0.73 10.54
C LEU A 100 11.66 2.02 10.08
N ASN A 101 12.17 2.62 9.00
CA ASN A 101 11.71 3.90 8.45
C ASN A 101 10.23 3.86 8.06
N HIS A 102 9.82 2.95 7.16
CA HIS A 102 8.41 2.90 6.75
C HIS A 102 7.51 2.41 7.89
N ASN A 103 8.00 1.55 8.79
CA ASN A 103 7.18 1.09 9.92
C ASN A 103 6.87 2.24 10.89
N ILE A 104 7.82 3.14 11.14
CA ILE A 104 7.59 4.37 11.91
C ILE A 104 6.54 5.24 11.22
N LYS A 105 6.71 5.52 9.92
CA LYS A 105 5.74 6.32 9.15
C LYS A 105 4.34 5.71 9.22
N SER A 106 4.24 4.39 9.10
CA SER A 106 2.98 3.67 9.28
C SER A 106 2.43 3.83 10.71
N GLN A 107 3.25 3.70 11.76
CA GLN A 107 2.75 3.93 13.13
C GLN A 107 2.25 5.37 13.31
N TYR A 108 2.93 6.38 12.77
CA TYR A 108 2.43 7.75 12.79
C TYR A 108 1.08 7.85 12.09
N GLN A 109 0.99 7.34 10.86
CA GLN A 109 -0.24 7.33 10.05
C GLN A 109 -1.41 6.65 10.77
N LEU A 110 -1.16 5.60 11.55
CA LEU A 110 -2.19 4.90 12.31
C LEU A 110 -2.91 5.81 13.31
N TYR A 111 -2.20 6.78 13.90
CA TYR A 111 -2.72 7.60 15.00
C TYR A 111 -3.07 9.02 14.58
N LEU A 112 -2.31 9.60 13.64
CA LEU A 112 -2.41 11.01 13.27
C LEU A 112 -2.80 11.23 11.81
N GLY A 113 -2.91 10.15 11.02
CA GLY A 113 -3.17 10.25 9.59
C GLY A 113 -1.95 10.70 8.78
N THR A 114 -2.21 11.18 7.56
CA THR A 114 -1.15 11.57 6.62
C THR A 114 -0.73 13.04 6.76
N TYR A 115 -1.62 13.90 7.26
CA TYR A 115 -1.35 15.32 7.45
C TYR A 115 -0.41 15.56 8.64
N ASP A 116 0.65 16.34 8.43
CA ASP A 116 1.69 16.61 9.44
C ASP A 116 1.44 17.88 10.26
N SER A 117 0.26 18.50 10.11
CA SER A 117 -0.12 19.77 10.76
C SER A 117 0.62 21.01 10.28
N ASN A 118 1.43 20.92 9.21
CA ASN A 118 1.94 22.08 8.51
C ASN A 118 0.93 22.55 7.45
N PRO A 119 0.34 23.76 7.53
CA PRO A 119 -0.64 24.23 6.56
C PRO A 119 -0.13 24.27 5.11
N ALA A 120 1.19 24.33 4.89
CA ALA A 120 1.77 24.24 3.55
C ALA A 120 1.51 22.88 2.85
N HIS A 121 1.23 21.83 3.62
CA HIS A 121 0.95 20.47 3.13
C HIS A 121 -0.55 20.11 3.18
N LEU A 122 -1.43 21.07 3.47
CA LEU A 122 -2.87 20.81 3.64
C LEU A 122 -3.59 20.59 2.30
N ASP A 123 -3.24 21.40 1.30
CA ASP A 123 -3.86 21.42 -0.04
C ASP A 123 -2.75 21.56 -1.10
N GLU A 124 -1.89 20.55 -1.16
CA GLU A 124 -0.77 20.54 -2.11
C GLU A 124 -1.27 20.43 -3.55
N LEU A 125 -0.57 21.13 -4.45
CA LEU A 125 -0.75 20.90 -5.88
C LEU A 125 -0.52 19.42 -6.22
N PRO A 126 -1.25 18.85 -7.19
CA PRO A 126 -0.96 17.50 -7.61
C PRO A 126 0.47 17.38 -8.18
N PRO A 127 1.06 16.17 -8.18
CA PRO A 127 2.50 16.01 -8.37
C PRO A 127 3.07 16.62 -9.67
N ARG A 128 2.29 16.65 -10.76
CA ARG A 128 2.72 17.21 -12.05
C ARG A 128 2.71 18.74 -12.02
N GLU A 129 1.64 19.35 -11.54
CA GLU A 129 1.54 20.82 -11.43
C GLU A 129 2.62 21.36 -10.49
N LEU A 130 2.84 20.69 -9.36
CA LEU A 130 3.89 21.04 -8.40
C LEU A 130 5.29 20.92 -9.01
N ALA A 131 5.53 19.83 -9.74
CA ALA A 131 6.80 19.58 -10.42
C ALA A 131 7.17 20.68 -11.42
N VAL A 132 6.22 21.17 -12.23
CA VAL A 132 6.45 22.28 -13.16
C VAL A 132 6.93 23.53 -12.41
N LYS A 133 6.31 23.85 -11.27
CA LYS A 133 6.71 25.00 -10.44
C LYS A 133 8.10 24.85 -9.83
N PHE A 134 8.47 23.65 -9.38
CA PHE A 134 9.82 23.40 -8.88
C PHE A 134 10.88 23.50 -9.98
N VAL A 135 10.62 22.95 -11.17
CA VAL A 135 11.55 23.07 -12.31
C VAL A 135 11.75 24.53 -12.70
N GLU A 136 10.70 25.34 -12.72
CA GLU A 136 10.79 26.79 -12.93
C GLU A 136 11.66 27.45 -11.84
N ALA A 137 11.39 27.15 -10.57
CA ALA A 137 12.13 27.71 -9.43
C ALA A 137 13.62 27.30 -9.38
N PHE A 138 13.96 26.11 -9.89
CA PHE A 138 15.35 25.66 -10.02
C PHE A 138 16.09 26.29 -11.21
N GLY A 139 15.44 27.12 -12.02
CA GLY A 139 16.04 27.80 -13.16
C GLY A 139 15.84 27.07 -14.50
N GLY A 140 14.80 26.25 -14.61
CA GLY A 140 14.42 25.54 -15.83
C GLY A 140 14.95 24.11 -15.92
N VAL A 141 14.65 23.46 -17.04
CA VAL A 141 14.92 22.03 -17.30
C VAL A 141 16.42 21.71 -17.20
N GLU A 142 17.24 22.50 -17.88
CA GLU A 142 18.70 22.30 -17.97
C GLU A 142 19.35 22.45 -16.61
N LYS A 143 18.96 23.49 -15.86
CA LYS A 143 19.53 23.73 -14.53
C LYS A 143 19.09 22.67 -13.53
N THR A 144 17.84 22.22 -13.60
CA THR A 144 17.33 21.11 -12.77
C THR A 144 18.10 19.82 -13.05
N LEU A 145 18.38 19.52 -14.32
CA LEU A 145 19.16 18.34 -14.70
C LEU A 145 20.61 18.42 -14.19
N GLU A 146 21.25 19.59 -14.27
CA GLU A 146 22.58 19.83 -13.72
C GLU A 146 22.61 19.60 -12.20
N ILE A 147 21.65 20.16 -11.46
CA ILE A 147 21.52 19.96 -10.00
C ILE A 147 21.37 18.46 -9.68
N GLY A 148 20.54 17.74 -10.44
CA GLY A 148 20.37 16.29 -10.26
C GLY A 148 21.65 15.50 -10.55
N GLN A 149 22.40 15.88 -11.60
CA GLN A 149 23.68 15.25 -11.96
C GLN A 149 24.75 15.50 -10.89
N ASP A 150 24.83 16.72 -10.37
CA ASP A 150 25.76 17.07 -9.29
C ASP A 150 25.46 16.30 -8.01
N ALA A 151 24.19 16.21 -7.62
CA ALA A 151 23.75 15.41 -6.46
C ALA A 151 24.11 13.92 -6.65
N TYR A 152 23.91 13.38 -7.85
CA TYR A 152 24.31 12.01 -8.18
C TYR A 152 25.82 11.82 -8.04
N ASN A 153 26.63 12.73 -8.60
CA ASN A 153 28.09 12.65 -8.57
C ASN A 153 28.65 12.73 -7.14
N LYS A 154 27.96 13.44 -6.23
CA LYS A 154 28.30 13.53 -4.81
C LYS A 154 27.83 12.33 -3.98
N GLY A 155 27.09 11.40 -4.55
CA GLY A 155 26.49 10.27 -3.83
C GLY A 155 25.25 10.64 -3.01
N GLU A 156 24.67 11.81 -3.23
CA GLU A 156 23.46 12.31 -2.55
C GLU A 156 22.20 11.72 -3.21
N TYR A 157 22.16 10.39 -3.39
CA TYR A 157 21.17 9.74 -4.25
C TYR A 157 19.71 9.98 -3.84
N ARG A 158 19.44 10.15 -2.54
CA ARG A 158 18.09 10.50 -2.06
C ARG A 158 17.66 11.90 -2.54
N TRP A 159 18.58 12.86 -2.57
CA TRP A 159 18.32 14.21 -3.06
C TRP A 159 18.26 14.25 -4.58
N ALA A 160 19.19 13.57 -5.27
CA ALA A 160 19.15 13.41 -6.72
C ALA A 160 17.78 12.84 -7.16
N ALA A 161 17.27 11.82 -6.47
CA ALA A 161 15.95 11.25 -6.74
C ALA A 161 14.83 12.29 -6.60
N THR A 162 14.83 13.14 -5.57
CA THR A 162 13.83 14.21 -5.40
C THR A 162 13.84 15.20 -6.55
N VAL A 163 15.01 15.74 -6.90
CA VAL A 163 15.15 16.75 -7.96
C VAL A 163 14.74 16.18 -9.32
N LEU A 164 15.27 15.01 -9.66
CA LEU A 164 15.02 14.38 -10.95
C LEU A 164 13.58 13.87 -11.07
N ASN A 165 12.94 13.49 -9.96
CA ASN A 165 11.52 13.15 -9.96
C ASN A 165 10.65 14.34 -10.38
N HIS A 166 10.90 15.54 -9.83
CA HIS A 166 10.19 16.74 -10.31
C HIS A 166 10.44 16.97 -11.81
N LEU A 167 11.67 16.81 -12.28
CA LEU A 167 11.95 16.98 -13.71
C LEU A 167 11.18 15.98 -14.60
N VAL A 168 11.11 14.70 -14.20
CA VAL A 168 10.38 13.66 -14.94
C VAL A 168 8.86 13.86 -14.88
N PHE A 169 8.31 14.31 -13.74
CA PHE A 169 6.88 14.64 -13.65
C PHE A 169 6.51 15.85 -14.51
N ALA A 170 7.39 16.86 -14.60
CA ALA A 170 7.18 18.02 -15.45
C ALA A 170 7.27 17.68 -16.94
N ASP A 171 8.25 16.84 -17.34
CA ASP A 171 8.43 16.36 -18.70
C ASP A 171 8.86 14.89 -18.74
N VAL A 172 7.88 13.99 -18.88
CA VAL A 172 8.09 12.55 -18.98
C VAL A 172 8.91 12.15 -20.23
N ASN A 173 8.91 12.98 -21.27
CA ASN A 173 9.65 12.69 -22.50
C ASN A 173 11.14 13.03 -22.38
N ASN A 174 11.57 13.73 -21.33
CA ASN A 174 12.97 14.04 -21.08
C ASN A 174 13.78 12.76 -20.78
N LYS A 175 14.36 12.17 -21.83
CA LYS A 175 15.11 10.92 -21.75
C LYS A 175 16.33 11.02 -20.84
N LYS A 176 17.01 12.17 -20.79
CA LYS A 176 18.19 12.37 -19.94
C LYS A 176 17.82 12.35 -18.45
N ALA A 177 16.75 13.05 -18.08
CA ALA A 177 16.24 13.07 -16.72
C ALA A 177 15.79 11.67 -16.27
N ARG A 178 15.05 10.96 -17.13
CA ARG A 178 14.61 9.58 -16.84
C ARG A 178 15.77 8.62 -16.65
N GLU A 179 16.77 8.65 -17.53
CA GLU A 179 17.94 7.75 -17.42
C GLU A 179 18.74 8.04 -16.15
N LEU A 180 18.95 9.31 -15.81
CA LEU A 180 19.67 9.69 -14.61
C LEU A 180 18.89 9.33 -13.33
N LEU A 181 17.56 9.50 -13.34
CA LEU A 181 16.71 9.06 -12.22
C LEU A 181 16.72 7.53 -12.07
N ALA A 182 16.64 6.79 -13.17
CA ALA A 182 16.73 5.33 -13.16
C ALA A 182 18.07 4.86 -12.60
N THR A 183 19.17 5.49 -13.03
CA THR A 183 20.52 5.21 -12.53
C THR A 183 20.66 5.57 -11.04
N THR A 184 19.99 6.64 -10.60
CA THR A 184 19.92 7.02 -9.17
C THR A 184 19.19 5.95 -8.35
N TYR A 185 18.09 5.40 -8.88
CA TYR A 185 17.37 4.30 -8.24
C TYR A 185 18.19 3.00 -8.22
N ASP A 186 19.00 2.71 -9.23
CA ASP A 186 19.92 1.56 -9.18
C ASP A 186 20.87 1.67 -7.98
N GLN A 187 21.48 2.84 -7.77
CA GLN A 187 22.36 3.10 -6.61
C GLN A 187 21.63 2.92 -5.28
N LEU A 188 20.42 3.49 -5.14
CA LEU A 188 19.58 3.31 -3.96
C LEU A 188 19.21 1.85 -3.72
N SER A 189 19.00 1.08 -4.80
CA SER A 189 18.69 -0.35 -4.72
C SER A 189 19.87 -1.18 -4.21
N TYR A 190 21.11 -0.81 -4.57
CA TYR A 190 22.31 -1.54 -4.17
C TYR A 190 22.60 -1.41 -2.68
N VAL A 191 22.26 -0.27 -2.08
CA VAL A 191 22.46 -0.02 -0.63
C VAL A 191 21.25 -0.41 0.22
N ALA A 192 20.10 -0.73 -0.39
CA ALA A 192 18.89 -1.09 0.32
C ALA A 192 18.99 -2.51 0.93
N GLU A 193 19.09 -2.59 2.26
CA GLU A 193 18.97 -3.86 2.98
C GLU A 193 17.54 -4.44 2.89
N CYS A 194 16.54 -3.57 2.80
CA CYS A 194 15.14 -3.96 2.73
C CYS A 194 14.80 -4.45 1.32
N ALA A 195 14.48 -5.74 1.18
CA ALA A 195 14.18 -6.34 -0.12
C ALA A 195 13.03 -5.63 -0.83
N SER A 196 11.99 -5.25 -0.08
CA SER A 196 10.85 -4.52 -0.66
C SER A 196 11.28 -3.16 -1.23
N TRP A 197 12.16 -2.41 -0.57
CA TRP A 197 12.69 -1.15 -1.12
C TRP A 197 13.56 -1.39 -2.35
N ARG A 198 14.45 -2.39 -2.30
CA ARG A 198 15.28 -2.77 -3.44
C ARG A 198 14.43 -3.07 -4.68
N TYR A 199 13.38 -3.88 -4.55
CA TYR A 199 12.49 -4.19 -5.67
C TYR A 199 11.74 -2.96 -6.18
N ASN A 200 11.26 -2.08 -5.29
CA ASN A 200 10.60 -0.84 -5.72
C ASN A 200 11.55 0.04 -6.55
N TYR A 201 12.79 0.23 -6.10
CA TYR A 201 13.78 1.00 -6.86
C TYR A 201 14.12 0.35 -8.20
N GLN A 202 14.33 -0.97 -8.23
CA GLN A 202 14.66 -1.70 -9.46
C GLN A 202 13.53 -1.66 -10.48
N THR A 203 12.28 -1.84 -10.03
CA THR A 203 11.11 -1.73 -10.90
C THR A 203 10.94 -0.31 -11.42
N ALA A 204 11.06 0.71 -10.57
CA ALA A 204 10.97 2.10 -10.99
C ALA A 204 12.08 2.47 -12.01
N ALA A 205 13.31 2.01 -11.79
CA ALA A 205 14.41 2.21 -12.74
C ALA A 205 14.13 1.53 -14.09
N TYR A 206 13.57 0.32 -14.06
CA TYR A 206 13.17 -0.41 -15.27
C TYR A 206 12.06 0.34 -16.04
N GLU A 207 11.01 0.79 -15.36
CA GLU A 207 9.88 1.49 -15.98
C GLU A 207 10.29 2.85 -16.56
N LEU A 208 11.17 3.60 -15.87
CA LEU A 208 11.73 4.84 -16.39
C LEU A 208 12.50 4.65 -17.70
N ARG A 209 13.18 3.51 -17.85
CA ARG A 209 13.89 3.13 -19.09
C ARG A 209 12.94 2.59 -20.17
N ASN A 210 11.81 2.00 -19.77
CA ASN A 210 10.89 1.26 -20.64
C ASN A 210 9.43 1.75 -20.52
N LEU A 211 9.15 3.03 -20.80
CA LEU A 211 7.82 3.66 -20.60
C LEU A 211 6.63 2.92 -21.26
N ASN A 212 6.90 2.16 -22.32
CA ASN A 212 5.87 1.44 -23.08
C ASN A 212 5.64 0.00 -22.58
N ASP A 213 6.47 -0.51 -21.67
CA ASP A 213 6.33 -1.86 -21.12
C ASP A 213 5.32 -1.89 -19.97
N LYS A 214 4.04 -1.69 -20.32
CA LYS A 214 2.91 -1.76 -19.40
C LYS A 214 2.26 -3.13 -19.51
N LYS A 215 2.89 -4.17 -18.95
CA LYS A 215 2.22 -5.46 -18.82
C LYS A 215 1.29 -5.41 -17.61
N PRO A 216 -0.05 -5.34 -17.78
CA PRO A 216 -0.94 -5.51 -16.65
C PRO A 216 -0.66 -6.88 -16.02
N ARG A 217 -0.63 -6.92 -14.70
CA ARG A 217 -0.50 -8.19 -13.98
C ARG A 217 -1.91 -8.77 -13.88
N ASP A 218 -2.12 -10.00 -14.38
CA ASP A 218 -3.38 -10.71 -14.19
C ASP A 218 -3.64 -10.85 -12.69
N PHE A 219 -4.69 -10.18 -12.20
CA PHE A 219 -5.12 -10.27 -10.82
C PHE A 219 -6.20 -11.35 -10.73
N SER A 220 -5.80 -12.56 -10.34
CA SER A 220 -6.73 -13.68 -10.14
C SER A 220 -7.36 -13.59 -8.74
N PHE A 221 -8.38 -12.75 -8.59
CA PHE A 221 -9.28 -12.82 -7.43
C PHE A 221 -10.53 -13.60 -7.86
N PRO A 222 -10.93 -14.67 -7.13
CA PRO A 222 -12.11 -15.45 -7.48
C PRO A 222 -13.38 -14.68 -7.11
N ILE A 223 -13.83 -13.78 -7.98
CA ILE A 223 -15.02 -12.93 -7.78
C ILE A 223 -16.27 -13.81 -7.59
N GLU A 224 -16.29 -14.98 -8.22
CA GLU A 224 -17.33 -15.98 -8.07
C GLU A 224 -17.47 -16.52 -6.63
N ALA A 225 -16.42 -16.43 -5.81
CA ALA A 225 -16.42 -16.97 -4.45
C ALA A 225 -16.89 -15.97 -3.39
N ILE A 226 -17.14 -14.70 -3.75
CA ILE A 226 -17.57 -13.68 -2.78
C ILE A 226 -19.10 -13.67 -2.60
N PRO A 227 -19.60 -13.49 -1.37
CA PRO A 227 -21.03 -13.36 -1.09
C PRO A 227 -21.72 -12.33 -2.00
N MET A 228 -23.00 -12.54 -2.33
CA MET A 228 -23.72 -11.64 -3.25
C MET A 228 -23.72 -10.17 -2.83
N ARG A 229 -23.78 -9.89 -1.52
CA ARG A 229 -23.69 -8.51 -1.02
C ARG A 229 -22.32 -7.88 -1.31
N ASP A 230 -21.24 -8.58 -0.99
CA ASP A 230 -19.86 -8.12 -1.23
C ASP A 230 -19.58 -7.99 -2.74
N PHE A 231 -20.21 -8.82 -3.56
CA PHE A 231 -20.19 -8.67 -5.01
C PHE A 231 -20.86 -7.36 -5.43
N GLY A 232 -22.02 -7.01 -4.86
CA GLY A 232 -22.65 -5.70 -5.07
C GLY A 232 -21.74 -4.52 -4.71
N ASP A 233 -21.05 -4.59 -3.56
CA ASP A 233 -20.09 -3.56 -3.15
C ASP A 233 -18.88 -3.49 -4.10
N PHE A 234 -18.41 -4.64 -4.58
CA PHE A 234 -17.35 -4.72 -5.59
C PHE A 234 -17.78 -4.09 -6.92
N LEU A 235 -19.00 -4.34 -7.39
CA LEU A 235 -19.57 -3.73 -8.58
C LEU A 235 -19.65 -2.20 -8.44
N ALA A 236 -20.10 -1.72 -7.28
CA ALA A 236 -20.30 -0.29 -7.00
C ALA A 236 -19.03 0.55 -7.22
N VAL A 237 -17.85 0.00 -6.92
CA VAL A 237 -16.55 0.68 -7.11
C VAL A 237 -16.19 0.88 -8.59
N HIS A 238 -16.78 0.10 -9.51
CA HIS A 238 -16.43 0.10 -10.93
C HIS A 238 -17.40 0.89 -11.81
N VAL A 239 -18.49 1.41 -11.25
CA VAL A 239 -19.49 2.18 -12.01
C VAL A 239 -19.08 3.64 -12.10
N ASP A 240 -19.09 4.19 -13.32
CA ASP A 240 -18.95 5.63 -13.54
C ASP A 240 -20.21 6.34 -13.00
N PRO A 241 -20.08 7.25 -12.01
CA PRO A 241 -21.21 7.97 -11.42
C PRO A 241 -22.07 8.73 -12.45
N ASN A 242 -21.49 9.14 -13.60
CA ASN A 242 -22.21 9.87 -14.64
C ASN A 242 -23.22 8.98 -15.38
N VAL A 243 -22.98 7.67 -15.48
CA VAL A 243 -23.86 6.73 -16.19
C VAL A 243 -25.15 6.47 -15.41
N ILE A 244 -25.12 6.67 -14.09
CA ILE A 244 -26.24 6.45 -13.17
C ILE A 244 -26.81 7.74 -12.59
N GLU A 245 -26.47 8.89 -13.18
CA GLU A 245 -27.01 10.19 -12.77
C GLU A 245 -28.53 10.25 -12.98
N GLY A 246 -29.24 10.79 -11.98
CA GLY A 246 -30.70 10.92 -12.01
C GLY A 246 -31.48 9.63 -11.81
N LEU A 247 -30.81 8.47 -11.70
CA LEU A 247 -31.46 7.21 -11.35
C LEU A 247 -31.80 7.20 -9.85
N ASP A 248 -33.01 6.73 -9.54
CA ASP A 248 -33.48 6.42 -8.20
C ASP A 248 -34.27 5.11 -8.29
N CYS A 249 -33.58 3.99 -8.06
CA CYS A 249 -34.17 2.66 -8.17
C CYS A 249 -33.42 1.61 -7.36
N LYS A 250 -34.07 0.46 -7.19
CA LYS A 250 -33.57 -0.71 -6.47
C LYS A 250 -33.56 -1.91 -7.43
N ILE A 251 -32.39 -2.50 -7.63
CA ILE A 251 -32.25 -3.71 -8.48
C ILE A 251 -31.82 -4.88 -7.61
N ARG A 252 -32.59 -5.97 -7.63
CA ARG A 252 -32.22 -7.22 -6.98
C ARG A 252 -31.33 -8.05 -7.90
N ILE A 253 -30.20 -8.52 -7.41
CA ILE A 253 -29.34 -9.51 -8.07
C ILE A 253 -29.37 -10.82 -7.28
N GLU A 254 -29.68 -11.94 -7.94
CA GLU A 254 -29.84 -13.25 -7.31
C GLU A 254 -28.98 -14.32 -7.98
N ASP A 255 -28.19 -15.04 -7.17
CA ASP A 255 -27.53 -16.28 -7.58
C ASP A 255 -28.49 -17.45 -7.38
N THR A 256 -28.93 -18.04 -8.49
CA THR A 256 -29.91 -19.13 -8.48
C THR A 256 -29.36 -20.44 -7.92
N ASN A 257 -28.04 -20.63 -7.92
CA ASN A 257 -27.40 -21.85 -7.41
C ASN A 257 -27.38 -21.88 -5.88
N ASN A 258 -26.94 -20.80 -5.25
CA ASN A 258 -26.80 -20.71 -3.79
C ASN A 258 -27.98 -20.01 -3.10
N LYS A 259 -28.95 -19.49 -3.88
CA LYS A 259 -30.09 -18.69 -3.41
C LYS A 259 -29.68 -17.47 -2.59
N GLU A 260 -28.49 -16.96 -2.87
CA GLU A 260 -28.03 -15.69 -2.31
C GLU A 260 -28.53 -14.54 -3.17
N SER A 261 -28.85 -13.41 -2.54
CA SER A 261 -29.22 -12.21 -3.27
C SER A 261 -28.76 -10.95 -2.56
N ALA A 262 -28.59 -9.89 -3.35
CA ALA A 262 -28.34 -8.55 -2.85
C ALA A 262 -29.27 -7.57 -3.54
N ILE A 263 -29.61 -6.47 -2.86
CA ILE A 263 -30.29 -5.33 -3.49
C ILE A 263 -29.26 -4.23 -3.69
N LEU A 264 -29.12 -3.80 -4.94
CA LEU A 264 -28.39 -2.60 -5.32
C LEU A 264 -29.35 -1.42 -5.24
N VAL A 265 -29.11 -0.51 -4.30
CA VAL A 265 -29.86 0.74 -4.18
C VAL A 265 -29.08 1.82 -4.92
N ILE A 266 -29.64 2.27 -6.05
CA ILE A 266 -29.03 3.24 -6.95
C ILE A 266 -29.71 4.58 -6.72
N CYS A 267 -28.99 5.53 -6.16
CA CYS A 267 -29.48 6.90 -6.00
C CYS A 267 -28.30 7.88 -5.88
N ASN A 268 -28.50 9.14 -6.28
CA ASN A 268 -27.49 10.20 -6.18
C ASN A 268 -26.13 9.83 -6.79
N SER A 269 -26.15 9.14 -7.93
CA SER A 269 -24.94 8.62 -8.59
C SER A 269 -24.08 7.71 -7.69
N THR A 270 -24.72 6.98 -6.77
CA THR A 270 -24.09 5.98 -5.90
C THR A 270 -24.84 4.66 -5.96
N ILE A 271 -24.16 3.58 -5.62
CA ILE A 271 -24.74 2.26 -5.47
C ILE A 271 -24.44 1.76 -4.06
N ASN A 272 -25.49 1.44 -3.30
CA ASN A 272 -25.36 0.80 -2.00
C ASN A 272 -25.79 -0.67 -2.11
N SER A 273 -24.97 -1.59 -1.60
CA SER A 273 -25.33 -3.01 -1.52
C SER A 273 -25.91 -3.33 -0.15
N ARG A 274 -27.06 -3.99 -0.13
CA ARG A 274 -27.64 -4.57 1.09
C ARG A 274 -27.95 -6.04 0.87
N ASP A 275 -27.98 -6.78 1.98
CA ASP A 275 -28.55 -8.12 2.00
C ASP A 275 -29.97 -8.08 1.42
N GLY A 276 -30.43 -9.19 0.84
CA GLY A 276 -31.67 -9.25 0.05
C GLY A 276 -32.96 -8.70 0.71
N GLY A 277 -34.07 -8.82 -0.01
CA GLY A 277 -35.37 -8.35 0.44
C GLY A 277 -36.35 -8.27 -0.72
N ASP A 278 -37.60 -7.91 -0.41
CA ASP A 278 -38.71 -7.97 -1.37
C ASP A 278 -39.04 -6.61 -2.01
N GLU A 279 -38.34 -5.55 -1.60
CA GLU A 279 -38.56 -4.19 -2.13
C GLU A 279 -37.50 -3.84 -3.17
N TYR A 280 -37.86 -4.02 -4.44
CA TYR A 280 -37.04 -3.70 -5.60
C TYR A 280 -37.91 -3.33 -6.82
N ASP A 281 -37.35 -2.51 -7.71
CA ASP A 281 -38.00 -2.04 -8.94
C ASP A 281 -37.68 -2.95 -10.14
N GLY A 282 -36.59 -3.71 -10.06
CA GLY A 282 -36.15 -4.64 -11.09
C GLY A 282 -35.31 -5.77 -10.51
N GLU A 283 -35.15 -6.85 -11.28
CA GLU A 283 -34.48 -8.06 -10.82
C GLU A 283 -33.67 -8.74 -11.94
N ILE A 284 -32.47 -9.19 -11.59
CA ILE A 284 -31.59 -9.99 -12.45
C ILE A 284 -31.28 -11.29 -11.72
N LYS A 285 -31.57 -12.43 -12.33
CA LYS A 285 -31.28 -13.76 -11.80
C LYS A 285 -30.41 -14.54 -12.77
N GLY A 286 -29.43 -15.24 -12.25
CA GLY A 286 -28.59 -16.14 -13.02
C GLY A 286 -27.71 -16.96 -12.09
N SER A 287 -26.87 -17.83 -12.63
CA SER A 287 -25.80 -18.38 -11.80
C SER A 287 -24.83 -17.27 -11.42
N LYS A 288 -24.14 -17.40 -10.28
CA LYS A 288 -23.06 -16.49 -9.91
C LYS A 288 -22.04 -16.26 -11.04
N GLN A 289 -21.75 -17.31 -11.81
CA GLN A 289 -20.82 -17.25 -12.93
C GLN A 289 -21.33 -16.35 -14.06
N ASP A 290 -22.61 -16.46 -14.43
CA ASP A 290 -23.22 -15.63 -15.49
C ASP A 290 -23.21 -14.16 -15.08
N LEU A 291 -23.56 -13.87 -13.81
CA LEU A 291 -23.52 -12.51 -13.26
C LEU A 291 -22.10 -11.92 -13.29
N VAL A 292 -21.08 -12.73 -12.96
CA VAL A 292 -19.67 -12.33 -13.06
C VAL A 292 -19.26 -12.13 -14.51
N ASP A 293 -19.69 -12.98 -15.44
CA ASP A 293 -19.30 -12.90 -16.85
C ASP A 293 -19.94 -11.71 -17.58
N ILE A 294 -21.17 -11.31 -17.22
CA ILE A 294 -21.77 -10.04 -17.63
C ILE A 294 -20.87 -8.88 -17.18
N PHE A 295 -20.52 -8.85 -15.90
CA PHE A 295 -19.70 -7.76 -15.33
C PHE A 295 -18.30 -7.69 -15.97
N MET A 296 -17.67 -8.85 -16.17
CA MET A 296 -16.36 -8.97 -16.81
C MET A 296 -16.42 -8.78 -18.33
N ARG A 297 -17.60 -8.44 -18.89
CA ARG A 297 -17.84 -8.24 -20.33
C ARG A 297 -17.45 -9.43 -21.19
N LYS A 298 -17.51 -10.64 -20.62
CA LYS A 298 -17.32 -11.89 -21.36
C LYS A 298 -18.60 -12.35 -22.04
N GLN A 299 -19.74 -11.91 -21.55
CA GLN A 299 -21.07 -12.15 -22.10
C GLN A 299 -21.89 -10.86 -22.05
N LYS A 300 -22.86 -10.71 -22.96
CA LYS A 300 -23.81 -9.58 -22.91
C LYS A 300 -25.06 -9.95 -22.12
N LEU A 301 -25.66 -8.96 -21.47
CA LEU A 301 -26.91 -9.16 -20.75
C LEU A 301 -28.03 -9.69 -21.68
N ASP A 302 -28.14 -9.14 -22.90
CA ASP A 302 -29.12 -9.58 -23.90
C ASP A 302 -28.95 -11.04 -24.36
N GLU A 303 -27.76 -11.64 -24.17
CA GLU A 303 -27.50 -13.04 -24.51
C GLU A 303 -27.98 -14.01 -23.42
N LEU A 304 -28.33 -13.48 -22.24
CA LEU A 304 -28.74 -14.22 -21.05
C LEU A 304 -30.19 -13.97 -20.62
N ILE A 305 -30.88 -13.04 -21.31
CA ILE A 305 -32.31 -12.78 -21.12
C ILE A 305 -33.10 -13.74 -22.03
N GLU A 306 -34.01 -14.52 -21.45
CA GLU A 306 -35.07 -15.23 -22.19
C GLU A 306 -36.25 -14.31 -22.53
#